data_AF-A0A1F5TCD7-F1
#
_entry.id   AF-A0A1F5TCD7-F1
#
_cell.length_a   1.000
_cell.length_b   1.000
_cell.length_c   1.000
_cell.angle_alpha   90.00
_cell.angle_beta   90.00
_cell.angle_gamma   90.00
#
_symmetry.space_group_name_H-M   'P 1'
#
loop_
_entity.id
_entity.type
_entity.pdbx_description
1 polymer ?
#
loop_
_entity_poly.entity_id
_entity_poly.type
_entity_poly.pdbx_seq_one_letter_code
_entity_poly.pdbx_strand_id
1 'polypeptide(L)'
;MQAKSRLFRFYEWLPGGLIWSTFVLSLIFSFWKPIWVIYFIIAFDLYWLFRVLHFILLASLSYFKYKKTAQINWLDKVKQLPNWQRIYHIIYLPTYGEPTEVLETTFKSLCASNFPIKQMIIVLGGEGREDAAFRERAEKVKQQFAEKFSHFLVTVHPDGLADEIRGKGANANWMGHRSQEVIDELKIPYDDLIVSYFDCDTCVHPEYFSHLTYRYLTHPTPTRVSFQPAVNYNNNIWNAPAAMRVTAFGTIFWLLMDLMRPDRLYTFSSHSMSFRALTDVGFWQKDIVTDDSRIFLQCFFRYNGEYAVEPMYIPVSMDTVMDKNYWQGFKNLYKQQRRWAWGVEHFPYMMEHFKGNKGIPWLTKLKYTWNLTEGMYSWATAPVLIFVLGRLPLYIAGHGEQSTSVIVQNAPFVLEKLMLAAMIGIFFSAVVSMLILPPRPDNQPRWKYAVMFLQWALLPITLILFGSIPATEAQTRLMLPEKYHLGFFVTPKVR
;
A
#
# COMPACT_ATOMS: atom_id res chain seq x y z
N MET A 1 -20.40 16.37 13.10
CA MET A 1 -19.97 15.02 13.54
C MET A 1 -20.75 14.61 14.77
N GLN A 2 -21.37 13.43 14.75
CA GLN A 2 -21.95 12.83 15.95
C GLN A 2 -20.85 12.54 16.99
N ALA A 3 -21.15 12.70 18.28
CA ALA A 3 -20.20 12.36 19.34
C ALA A 3 -19.88 10.86 19.29
N LYS A 4 -18.61 10.51 19.09
CA LYS A 4 -18.15 9.12 19.09
C LYS A 4 -18.48 8.44 20.42
N SER A 5 -18.91 7.18 20.38
CA SER A 5 -19.18 6.41 21.58
C SER A 5 -17.89 6.19 22.40
N ARG A 6 -18.02 6.01 23.73
CA ARG A 6 -16.87 5.65 24.59
C ARG A 6 -16.17 4.37 24.12
N LEU A 7 -16.95 3.44 23.54
CA LEU A 7 -16.43 2.19 22.99
C LEU A 7 -15.57 2.42 21.73
N PHE A 8 -16.01 3.30 20.82
CA PHE A 8 -15.24 3.66 19.64
C PHE A 8 -13.90 4.31 20.03
N ARG A 9 -13.93 5.22 21.03
CA ARG A 9 -12.70 5.81 21.59
C ARG A 9 -11.77 4.77 22.21
N PHE A 10 -12.30 3.73 22.85
CA PHE A 10 -11.49 2.62 23.35
C PHE A 10 -10.82 1.85 22.21
N TYR A 11 -11.51 1.60 21.10
CA TYR A 11 -10.90 0.97 19.93
C TYR A 11 -9.82 1.84 19.26
N GLU A 12 -9.96 3.17 19.27
CA GLU A 12 -8.89 4.08 18.81
C GLU A 12 -7.67 4.06 19.75
N TRP A 13 -7.88 3.83 21.05
CA TRP A 13 -6.81 3.74 22.05
C TRP A 13 -6.00 2.45 21.95
N LEU A 14 -6.67 1.32 21.70
CA LEU A 14 -6.10 -0.02 21.84
C LEU A 14 -4.79 -0.27 21.05
N PRO A 15 -4.66 0.08 19.76
CA PRO A 15 -3.42 -0.18 19.01
C PRO A 15 -2.21 0.54 19.60
N GLY A 16 -2.36 1.83 19.91
CA GLY A 16 -1.29 2.62 20.55
C GLY A 16 -0.98 2.13 21.96
N GLY A 17 -2.00 1.78 22.74
CA GLY A 17 -1.86 1.22 24.07
C GLY A 17 -1.04 -0.08 24.09
N LEU A 18 -1.26 -0.98 23.12
CA LEU A 18 -0.49 -2.23 22.98
C LEU A 18 0.99 -1.95 22.70
N ILE A 19 1.29 -1.06 21.77
CA ILE A 19 2.68 -0.73 21.39
C ILE A 19 3.45 -0.13 22.56
N TRP A 20 2.88 0.90 23.21
CA TRP A 20 3.55 1.57 24.32
C TRP A 20 3.69 0.66 25.54
N SER A 21 2.69 -0.19 25.81
CA SER A 21 2.80 -1.22 26.85
C SER A 21 3.98 -2.14 26.57
N THR A 22 4.15 -2.61 25.34
CA THR A 22 5.30 -3.46 24.97
C THR A 22 6.62 -2.73 25.19
N PHE A 23 6.80 -1.50 24.71
CA PHE A 23 8.06 -0.77 24.91
C PHE A 23 8.38 -0.52 26.38
N VAL A 24 7.38 -0.10 27.17
CA VAL A 24 7.56 0.16 28.60
C VAL A 24 7.86 -1.13 29.36
N LEU A 25 7.12 -2.22 29.11
CA LEU A 25 7.35 -3.51 29.75
C LEU A 25 8.71 -4.08 29.35
N SER A 26 9.10 -4.02 28.08
CA SER A 26 10.43 -4.46 27.63
C SER A 26 11.55 -3.70 28.33
N LEU A 27 11.40 -2.39 28.52
CA LEU A 27 12.37 -1.58 29.26
C LEU A 27 12.43 -1.99 30.74
N ILE A 28 11.29 -2.02 31.43
CA ILE A 28 11.20 -2.36 32.86
C ILE A 28 11.76 -3.77 33.12
N PHE A 29 11.34 -4.77 32.35
CA PHE A 29 11.80 -6.14 32.54
C PHE A 29 13.28 -6.32 32.18
N SER A 30 13.85 -5.47 31.31
CA SER A 30 15.29 -5.52 31.02
C SER A 30 16.13 -5.19 32.26
N PHE A 31 15.65 -4.33 33.17
CA PHE A 31 16.33 -4.06 34.43
C PHE A 31 15.91 -5.04 35.54
N TRP A 32 14.63 -5.41 35.61
CA TRP A 32 14.11 -6.20 36.73
C TRP A 32 14.36 -7.72 36.57
N LYS A 33 14.18 -8.27 35.37
CA LYS A 33 14.30 -9.70 35.07
C LYS A 33 15.01 -9.90 33.71
N PRO A 34 16.28 -9.47 33.56
CA PRO A 34 16.96 -9.47 32.26
C PRO A 34 17.06 -10.87 31.61
N ILE A 35 17.24 -11.94 32.40
CA ILE A 35 17.25 -13.32 31.87
C ILE A 35 15.94 -13.68 31.15
N TRP A 36 14.80 -13.25 31.68
CA TRP A 36 13.49 -13.54 31.05
C TRP A 36 13.37 -12.82 29.71
N VAL A 37 13.88 -11.59 29.64
CA VAL A 37 13.91 -10.82 28.41
C VAL A 37 14.87 -11.44 27.38
N ILE A 38 16.02 -11.97 27.81
CA ILE A 38 16.95 -12.69 26.92
C ILE A 38 16.26 -13.92 26.30
N TYR A 39 15.55 -14.73 27.09
CA TYR A 39 14.77 -15.85 26.55
C TYR A 39 13.70 -15.39 25.56
N PHE A 40 12.97 -14.33 25.90
CA PHE A 40 11.97 -13.74 25.02
C PHE A 40 12.59 -13.29 23.69
N ILE A 41 13.71 -12.56 23.71
CA ILE A 41 14.39 -12.08 22.49
C ILE A 41 14.83 -13.24 21.62
N ILE A 42 15.46 -14.28 22.19
CA ILE A 42 15.89 -15.46 21.42
C ILE A 42 14.69 -16.14 20.75
N ALA A 43 13.59 -16.33 21.48
CA ALA A 43 12.37 -16.92 20.92
C ALA A 43 11.72 -16.01 19.85
N PHE A 44 11.72 -14.70 20.09
CA PHE A 44 11.18 -13.70 19.17
C PHE A 44 11.99 -13.61 17.87
N ASP A 45 13.32 -13.61 17.95
CA ASP A 45 14.22 -13.59 16.80
C ASP A 45 14.13 -14.90 16.01
N LEU A 46 13.97 -16.04 16.68
CA LEU A 46 13.70 -17.33 16.02
C LEU A 46 12.36 -17.31 15.27
N TYR A 47 11.29 -16.80 15.92
CA TYR A 47 10.01 -16.58 15.26
C TYR A 47 10.16 -15.66 14.03
N TRP A 48 10.91 -14.58 14.17
CA TRP A 48 11.15 -13.64 13.08
C TRP A 48 11.95 -14.25 11.93
N LEU A 49 12.92 -15.13 12.24
CA LEU A 49 13.64 -15.90 11.23
C LEU A 49 12.67 -16.75 10.40
N PHE A 50 11.72 -17.45 11.05
CA PHE A 50 10.68 -18.19 10.33
C PHE A 50 9.79 -17.27 9.48
N ARG A 51 9.47 -16.07 9.96
CA ARG A 51 8.75 -15.07 9.14
C ARG A 51 9.55 -14.64 7.92
N VAL A 52 10.86 -14.42 8.06
CA VAL A 52 11.75 -14.08 6.95
C VAL A 52 11.78 -15.22 5.92
N LEU A 53 11.91 -16.47 6.35
CA LEU A 53 11.87 -17.62 5.44
C LEU A 53 10.53 -17.75 4.71
N HIS A 54 9.42 -17.57 5.43
CA HIS A 54 8.08 -17.56 4.85
C HIS A 54 7.89 -16.42 3.83
N PHE A 55 8.39 -15.22 4.16
CA PHE A 55 8.40 -14.07 3.26
C PHE A 55 9.19 -14.37 1.97
N ILE A 56 10.41 -14.91 2.10
CA ILE A 56 11.26 -15.26 0.94
C ILE A 56 10.52 -16.24 0.02
N LEU A 57 9.93 -17.30 0.60
CA LEU A 57 9.21 -18.32 -0.16
C LEU A 57 8.04 -17.70 -0.94
N LEU A 58 7.16 -16.96 -0.26
CA LEU A 58 5.97 -16.39 -0.89
C LEU A 58 6.32 -15.30 -1.91
N ALA A 59 7.24 -14.41 -1.58
CA ALA A 59 7.70 -13.37 -2.52
C ALA A 59 8.32 -14.00 -3.78
N SER A 60 9.09 -15.10 -3.63
CA SER A 60 9.65 -15.84 -4.77
C SER A 60 8.56 -16.44 -5.66
N LEU A 61 7.60 -17.16 -5.06
CA LEU A 61 6.48 -17.76 -5.80
C LEU A 61 5.65 -16.70 -6.52
N SER A 62 5.38 -15.58 -5.85
CA SER A 62 4.70 -14.43 -6.44
C SER A 62 5.48 -13.84 -7.61
N TYR A 63 6.79 -13.65 -7.46
CA TYR A 63 7.66 -13.15 -8.52
C TYR A 63 7.68 -14.07 -9.76
N PHE A 64 7.69 -15.40 -9.58
CA PHE A 64 7.61 -16.32 -10.71
C PHE A 64 6.25 -16.24 -11.43
N LYS A 65 5.14 -16.16 -10.68
CA LYS A 65 3.81 -15.93 -11.27
C LYS A 65 3.74 -14.60 -12.00
N TYR A 66 4.34 -13.57 -11.40
CA TYR A 66 4.46 -12.24 -11.98
C TYR A 66 5.16 -12.25 -13.32
N LYS A 67 6.35 -12.85 -13.39
CA LYS A 67 7.12 -12.95 -14.63
C LYS A 67 6.36 -13.74 -15.70
N LYS A 68 5.75 -14.86 -15.33
CA LYS A 68 4.95 -15.68 -16.25
C LYS A 68 3.73 -14.91 -16.78
N THR A 69 3.03 -14.20 -15.90
CA THR A 69 1.83 -13.43 -16.25
C THR A 69 2.16 -12.26 -17.17
N ALA A 70 3.26 -11.54 -16.93
CA ALA A 70 3.69 -10.42 -17.75
C ALA A 70 4.08 -10.81 -19.19
N GLN A 71 4.44 -12.07 -19.43
CA GLN A 71 4.86 -12.57 -20.76
C GLN A 71 3.71 -13.09 -21.63
N ILE A 72 2.50 -13.21 -21.07
CA ILE A 72 1.33 -13.73 -21.80
C ILE A 72 0.69 -12.59 -22.59
N ASN A 73 0.34 -12.85 -23.85
CA ASN A 73 -0.59 -12.00 -24.60
C ASN A 73 -2.01 -12.23 -24.05
N TRP A 74 -2.46 -11.33 -23.20
CA TRP A 74 -3.77 -11.44 -22.56
C TRP A 74 -4.88 -10.96 -23.50
N LEU A 75 -4.59 -10.08 -24.45
CA LEU A 75 -5.58 -9.68 -25.45
C LEU A 75 -6.09 -10.88 -26.25
N ASP A 76 -5.19 -11.77 -26.67
CA ASP A 76 -5.58 -12.99 -27.40
C ASP A 76 -6.45 -13.91 -26.53
N LYS A 77 -6.17 -14.00 -25.23
CA LYS A 77 -7.00 -14.75 -24.28
C LYS A 77 -8.37 -14.13 -24.08
N VAL A 78 -8.45 -12.80 -23.98
CA VAL A 78 -9.72 -12.07 -23.86
C VAL A 78 -10.57 -12.26 -25.12
N LYS A 79 -9.96 -12.22 -26.31
CA LYS A 79 -10.66 -12.40 -27.59
C LYS A 79 -11.36 -13.75 -27.74
N GLN A 80 -10.95 -14.76 -26.97
CA GLN A 80 -11.58 -16.08 -26.93
C GLN A 80 -12.82 -16.13 -26.02
N LEU A 81 -13.03 -15.11 -25.17
CA LEU A 81 -14.18 -15.06 -24.27
C LEU A 81 -15.39 -14.42 -24.98
N PRO A 82 -16.61 -14.91 -24.72
CA PRO A 82 -17.82 -14.36 -25.33
C PRO A 82 -18.08 -12.94 -24.85
N ASN A 83 -18.48 -12.08 -25.79
CA ASN A 83 -18.95 -10.71 -25.54
C ASN A 83 -17.96 -9.85 -24.72
N TRP A 84 -16.64 -10.05 -24.85
CA TRP A 84 -15.65 -9.24 -24.11
C TRP A 84 -15.64 -7.76 -24.53
N GLN A 85 -16.06 -7.47 -25.77
CA GLN A 85 -16.12 -6.12 -26.34
C GLN A 85 -17.13 -5.21 -25.64
N ARG A 86 -18.04 -5.77 -24.83
CA ARG A 86 -18.97 -4.96 -24.03
C ARG A 86 -18.28 -4.25 -22.86
N ILE A 87 -17.10 -4.73 -22.44
CA ILE A 87 -16.42 -4.22 -21.26
C ILE A 87 -15.76 -2.88 -21.54
N TYR A 88 -16.03 -1.90 -20.68
CA TYR A 88 -15.37 -0.60 -20.67
C TYR A 88 -14.53 -0.43 -19.40
N HIS A 89 -13.40 0.26 -19.52
CA HIS A 89 -12.54 0.61 -18.39
C HIS A 89 -12.70 2.09 -18.06
N ILE A 90 -13.15 2.42 -16.84
CA ILE A 90 -13.14 3.79 -16.31
C ILE A 90 -11.87 3.99 -15.50
N ILE A 91 -11.04 4.95 -15.89
CA ILE A 91 -9.74 5.20 -15.26
C ILE A 91 -9.82 6.53 -14.51
N TYR A 92 -9.80 6.45 -13.17
CA TYR A 92 -9.82 7.60 -12.28
C TYR A 92 -8.40 8.02 -11.94
N LEU A 93 -8.08 9.27 -12.26
CA LEU A 93 -6.81 9.92 -12.00
C LEU A 93 -7.05 11.18 -11.14
N PRO A 94 -7.21 11.05 -9.82
CA PRO A 94 -7.22 12.20 -8.93
C PRO A 94 -5.82 12.84 -8.90
N THR A 95 -5.78 14.16 -8.96
CA THR A 95 -4.56 14.98 -8.99
C THR A 95 -4.70 16.14 -8.01
N TYR A 96 -3.58 16.67 -7.55
CA TYR A 96 -3.54 17.88 -6.75
C TYR A 96 -2.51 18.87 -7.31
N GLY A 97 -1.24 18.50 -7.24
CA GLY A 97 -0.11 19.38 -7.54
C GLY A 97 0.87 18.82 -8.55
N GLU A 98 0.60 17.63 -9.10
CA GLU A 98 1.53 16.93 -9.96
C GLU A 98 1.77 17.67 -11.27
N PRO A 99 3.02 17.67 -11.78
CA PRO A 99 3.38 18.43 -12.96
C PRO A 99 2.90 17.71 -14.24
N THR A 100 2.75 18.45 -15.34
CA THR A 100 2.20 17.94 -16.60
C THR A 100 2.97 16.74 -17.12
N GLU A 101 4.28 16.69 -16.94
CA GLU A 101 5.15 15.61 -17.42
C GLU A 101 4.82 14.26 -16.76
N VAL A 102 4.39 14.28 -15.49
CA VAL A 102 3.94 13.08 -14.78
C VAL A 102 2.66 12.56 -15.43
N LEU A 103 1.67 13.44 -15.64
CA LEU A 103 0.42 13.09 -16.32
C LEU A 103 0.68 12.55 -17.72
N GLU A 104 1.48 13.26 -18.54
CA GLU A 104 1.84 12.81 -19.88
C GLU A 104 2.44 11.41 -19.90
N THR A 105 3.29 11.07 -18.91
CA THR A 105 3.88 9.73 -18.82
C THR A 105 2.80 8.67 -18.59
N THR A 106 1.86 8.94 -17.67
CA THR A 106 0.72 8.07 -17.40
C THR A 106 -0.17 7.92 -18.63
N PHE A 107 -0.53 9.01 -19.32
CA PHE A 107 -1.35 8.95 -20.53
C PHE A 107 -0.67 8.23 -21.69
N LYS A 108 0.65 8.43 -21.89
CA LYS A 108 1.44 7.65 -22.86
C LYS A 108 1.40 6.16 -22.54
N SER A 109 1.50 5.79 -21.26
CA SER A 109 1.40 4.40 -20.81
C SER A 109 0.00 3.80 -21.05
N LEU A 110 -1.07 4.56 -20.80
CA LEU A 110 -2.45 4.13 -21.12
C LEU A 110 -2.63 3.89 -22.62
N CYS A 111 -2.15 4.81 -23.47
CA CYS A 111 -2.20 4.65 -24.92
C CYS A 111 -1.33 3.50 -25.45
N ALA A 112 -0.32 3.07 -24.70
CA ALA A 112 0.53 1.93 -25.03
C ALA A 112 -0.06 0.58 -24.60
N SER A 113 -1.25 0.56 -23.99
CA SER A 113 -1.93 -0.70 -23.68
C SER A 113 -2.42 -1.41 -24.93
N ASN A 114 -2.37 -2.73 -24.91
CA ASN A 114 -2.88 -3.58 -25.98
C ASN A 114 -4.41 -3.70 -25.98
N PHE A 115 -5.09 -3.31 -24.89
CA PHE A 115 -6.55 -3.30 -24.85
C PHE A 115 -7.11 -2.14 -25.70
N PRO A 116 -8.28 -2.28 -26.36
CA PRO A 116 -8.80 -1.22 -27.22
C PRO A 116 -9.02 0.10 -26.47
N ILE A 117 -8.28 1.13 -26.86
CA ILE A 117 -8.31 2.47 -26.22
C ILE A 117 -9.71 3.12 -26.35
N LYS A 118 -10.46 2.75 -27.40
CA LYS A 118 -11.85 3.19 -27.62
C LYS A 118 -12.87 2.55 -26.66
N GLN A 119 -12.43 1.68 -25.76
CA GLN A 119 -13.20 1.15 -24.63
C GLN A 119 -12.71 1.71 -23.28
N MET A 120 -11.90 2.77 -23.28
CA MET A 120 -11.40 3.41 -22.07
C MET A 120 -12.02 4.79 -21.90
N ILE A 121 -12.55 5.05 -20.71
CA ILE A 121 -13.14 6.31 -20.26
C ILE A 121 -12.20 6.91 -19.21
N ILE A 122 -11.73 8.13 -19.46
CA ILE A 122 -10.83 8.83 -18.55
C ILE A 122 -11.63 9.77 -17.66
N VAL A 123 -11.36 9.73 -16.35
CA VAL A 123 -11.84 10.73 -15.38
C VAL A 123 -10.62 11.36 -14.72
N LEU A 124 -10.29 12.58 -15.12
CA LEU A 124 -9.19 13.37 -14.57
C LEU A 124 -9.77 14.36 -13.55
N GLY A 125 -9.36 14.23 -12.28
CA GLY A 125 -9.92 15.01 -11.18
C GLY A 125 -8.90 15.97 -10.58
N GLY A 126 -9.27 17.22 -10.40
CA GLY A 126 -8.48 18.23 -9.70
C GLY A 126 -9.17 18.72 -8.44
N GLU A 127 -8.45 19.51 -7.66
CA GLU A 127 -8.94 20.09 -6.40
C GLU A 127 -9.06 21.61 -6.52
N GLY A 128 -10.15 22.19 -6.01
CA GLY A 128 -10.48 23.61 -6.16
C GLY A 128 -9.43 24.58 -5.62
N ARG A 129 -8.56 24.11 -4.71
CA ARG A 129 -7.41 24.85 -4.17
C ARG A 129 -6.35 25.17 -5.23
N GLU A 130 -6.27 24.35 -6.27
CA GLU A 130 -5.31 24.46 -7.36
C GLU A 130 -6.04 24.60 -8.71
N ASP A 131 -7.29 25.09 -8.71
CA ASP A 131 -8.19 25.01 -9.87
C ASP A 131 -7.58 25.61 -11.15
N ALA A 132 -7.04 26.84 -11.06
CA ALA A 132 -6.45 27.52 -12.22
C ALA A 132 -5.28 26.71 -12.82
N ALA A 133 -4.34 26.27 -11.97
CA ALA A 133 -3.19 25.47 -12.40
C ALA A 133 -3.60 24.06 -12.87
N PHE A 134 -4.60 23.45 -12.24
CA PHE A 134 -5.15 22.17 -12.67
C PHE A 134 -5.81 22.27 -14.04
N ARG A 135 -6.68 23.26 -14.28
CA ARG A 135 -7.37 23.44 -15.56
C ARG A 135 -6.39 23.66 -16.70
N GLU A 136 -5.32 24.43 -16.49
CA GLU A 136 -4.27 24.61 -17.50
C GLU A 136 -3.61 23.26 -17.86
N ARG A 137 -3.24 22.46 -16.85
CA ARG A 137 -2.64 21.14 -17.05
C ARG A 137 -3.60 20.16 -17.71
N ALA A 138 -4.85 20.13 -17.23
CA ALA A 138 -5.90 19.26 -17.75
C ALA A 138 -6.21 19.57 -19.21
N GLU A 139 -6.23 20.85 -19.60
CA GLU A 139 -6.45 21.25 -20.99
C GLU A 139 -5.30 20.82 -21.91
N LYS A 140 -4.04 21.00 -21.49
CA LYS A 140 -2.88 20.49 -22.24
C LYS A 140 -2.96 18.98 -22.49
N VAL A 141 -3.27 18.21 -21.44
CA VAL A 141 -3.43 16.76 -21.54
C VAL A 141 -4.63 16.38 -22.42
N LYS A 142 -5.74 17.09 -22.27
CA LYS A 142 -6.96 16.85 -23.05
C LYS A 142 -6.70 17.08 -24.54
N GLN A 143 -6.06 18.18 -24.92
CA GLN A 143 -5.69 18.46 -26.32
C GLN A 143 -4.82 17.36 -26.92
N GLN A 144 -3.91 16.79 -26.14
CA GLN A 144 -2.98 15.78 -26.65
C GLN A 144 -3.58 14.36 -26.74
N PHE A 145 -4.52 14.01 -25.85
CA PHE A 145 -4.93 12.62 -25.67
C PHE A 145 -6.43 12.34 -25.76
N ALA A 146 -7.31 13.33 -25.59
CA ALA A 146 -8.76 13.07 -25.43
C ALA A 146 -9.39 12.32 -26.62
N GLU A 147 -9.02 12.68 -27.84
CA GLU A 147 -9.55 12.06 -29.07
C GLU A 147 -9.21 10.56 -29.21
N LYS A 148 -8.23 10.05 -28.47
CA LYS A 148 -7.83 8.64 -28.52
C LYS A 148 -8.78 7.75 -27.72
N PHE A 149 -9.31 8.28 -26.62
CA PHE A 149 -10.17 7.55 -25.69
C PHE A 149 -11.62 7.52 -26.15
N SER A 150 -12.45 6.76 -25.44
CA SER A 150 -13.91 6.74 -25.63
C SER A 150 -14.52 8.07 -25.17
N HIS A 151 -14.23 8.43 -23.91
CA HIS A 151 -14.66 9.67 -23.28
C HIS A 151 -13.54 10.22 -22.39
N PHE A 152 -13.52 11.53 -22.20
CA PHE A 152 -12.55 12.22 -21.36
C PHE A 152 -13.26 13.27 -20.50
N LEU A 153 -13.37 12.98 -19.21
CA LEU A 153 -14.04 13.82 -18.23
C LEU A 153 -13.00 14.55 -17.38
N VAL A 154 -13.17 15.86 -17.24
CA VAL A 154 -12.40 16.69 -16.32
C VAL A 154 -13.34 17.16 -15.23
N THR A 155 -12.98 16.89 -13.98
CA THR A 155 -13.77 17.28 -12.81
C THR A 155 -12.91 18.08 -11.86
N VAL A 156 -13.54 18.99 -11.10
CA VAL A 156 -12.88 19.78 -10.07
C VAL A 156 -13.70 19.64 -8.80
N HIS A 157 -13.09 19.07 -7.78
CA HIS A 157 -13.65 18.94 -6.45
C HIS A 157 -13.65 20.31 -5.74
N PRO A 158 -14.78 20.82 -5.25
CA PRO A 158 -14.83 22.07 -4.48
C PRO A 158 -13.97 22.01 -3.22
N ASP A 159 -13.40 23.15 -2.77
CA ASP A 159 -12.68 23.20 -1.50
C ASP A 159 -13.60 23.60 -0.34
N GLY A 160 -13.33 23.06 0.84
CA GLY A 160 -13.92 23.52 2.10
C GLY A 160 -15.33 22.99 2.38
N LEU A 161 -15.72 21.83 1.84
CA LEU A 161 -16.97 21.19 2.26
C LEU A 161 -16.85 20.70 3.72
N ALA A 162 -17.95 20.80 4.46
CA ALA A 162 -17.93 20.61 5.91
C ALA A 162 -17.99 19.13 6.37
N ASP A 163 -18.33 18.21 5.46
CA ASP A 163 -18.59 16.80 5.75
C ASP A 163 -17.51 15.86 5.18
N GLU A 164 -16.32 16.40 4.94
CA GLU A 164 -15.19 15.67 4.37
C GLU A 164 -13.86 16.15 4.96
N ILE A 165 -12.80 15.39 4.68
CA ILE A 165 -11.44 15.86 4.88
C ILE A 165 -10.79 16.11 3.53
N ARG A 166 -9.93 17.12 3.48
CA ARG A 166 -9.07 17.35 2.31
C ARG A 166 -8.23 16.09 2.06
N GLY A 167 -8.37 15.47 0.89
CA GLY A 167 -7.64 14.24 0.56
C GLY A 167 -8.08 13.60 -0.75
N LYS A 168 -7.30 12.60 -1.22
CA LYS A 168 -7.53 11.90 -2.49
C LYS A 168 -8.93 11.28 -2.57
N GLY A 169 -9.41 10.68 -1.47
CA GLY A 169 -10.75 10.09 -1.38
C GLY A 169 -11.91 11.06 -1.60
N ALA A 170 -11.83 12.31 -1.10
CA ALA A 170 -12.87 13.31 -1.32
C ALA A 170 -12.99 13.71 -2.80
N ASN A 171 -11.84 13.97 -3.44
CA ASN A 171 -11.79 14.21 -4.88
C ASN A 171 -12.33 12.99 -5.67
N ALA A 172 -11.91 11.78 -5.31
CA ALA A 172 -12.37 10.55 -5.96
C ALA A 172 -13.89 10.32 -5.80
N ASN A 173 -14.45 10.63 -4.63
CA ASN A 173 -15.90 10.58 -4.39
C ASN A 173 -16.65 11.53 -5.34
N TRP A 174 -16.18 12.77 -5.43
CA TRP A 174 -16.76 13.78 -6.34
C TRP A 174 -16.64 13.38 -7.81
N MET A 175 -15.47 12.88 -8.23
CA MET A 175 -15.25 12.31 -9.56
C MET A 175 -16.25 11.18 -9.84
N GLY A 176 -16.48 10.31 -8.87
CA GLY A 176 -17.42 9.20 -8.94
C GLY A 176 -18.82 9.66 -9.30
N HIS A 177 -19.38 10.56 -8.51
CA HIS A 177 -20.71 11.12 -8.75
C HIS A 177 -20.84 11.85 -10.08
N ARG A 178 -19.84 12.67 -10.45
CA ARG A 178 -19.85 13.39 -11.75
C ARG A 178 -19.75 12.46 -12.95
N SER A 179 -18.94 11.41 -12.85
CA SER A 179 -18.85 10.43 -13.93
C SER A 179 -20.10 9.56 -14.03
N GLN A 180 -20.78 9.28 -12.91
CA GLN A 180 -22.03 8.52 -12.90
C GLN A 180 -23.12 9.19 -13.73
N GLU A 181 -23.27 10.51 -13.60
CA GLU A 181 -24.21 11.31 -14.41
C GLU A 181 -24.01 11.06 -15.92
N VAL A 182 -22.76 11.08 -16.38
CA VAL A 182 -22.40 10.82 -17.78
C VAL A 182 -22.62 9.36 -18.17
N ILE A 183 -22.24 8.40 -17.31
CA ILE A 183 -22.43 6.98 -17.58
C ILE A 183 -23.92 6.63 -17.71
N ASP A 184 -24.78 7.24 -16.91
CA ASP A 184 -26.23 7.06 -16.96
C ASP A 184 -26.82 7.57 -18.28
N GLU A 185 -26.32 8.71 -18.78
CA GLU A 185 -26.68 9.23 -20.10
C GLU A 185 -26.25 8.30 -21.24
N LEU A 186 -25.05 7.71 -21.13
CA LEU A 186 -24.52 6.76 -22.10
C LEU A 186 -25.22 5.39 -22.05
N LYS A 187 -25.98 5.11 -20.99
CA LYS A 187 -26.73 3.86 -20.78
C LYS A 187 -25.85 2.61 -20.85
N ILE A 188 -24.59 2.71 -20.42
CA ILE A 188 -23.69 1.55 -20.31
C ILE A 188 -24.05 0.77 -19.04
N PRO A 189 -24.29 -0.55 -19.11
CA PRO A 189 -24.54 -1.35 -17.92
C PRO A 189 -23.38 -1.26 -16.92
N TYR A 190 -23.66 -0.99 -15.65
CA TYR A 190 -22.60 -0.84 -14.63
C TYR A 190 -21.77 -2.11 -14.43
N ASP A 191 -22.34 -3.27 -14.72
CA ASP A 191 -21.68 -4.57 -14.60
C ASP A 191 -20.66 -4.79 -15.73
N ASP A 192 -20.76 -4.03 -16.82
CA ASP A 192 -19.83 -4.01 -17.94
C ASP A 192 -18.73 -2.94 -17.78
N LEU A 193 -18.75 -2.19 -16.68
CA LEU A 193 -17.77 -1.14 -16.37
C LEU A 193 -16.82 -1.60 -15.28
N ILE A 194 -15.53 -1.63 -15.60
CA ILE A 194 -14.45 -1.88 -14.63
C ILE A 194 -13.77 -0.56 -14.32
N VAL A 195 -13.72 -0.20 -13.05
CA VAL A 195 -13.04 0.99 -12.55
C VAL A 195 -11.60 0.65 -12.21
N SER A 196 -10.67 1.49 -12.62
CA SER A 196 -9.28 1.51 -12.16
C SER A 196 -9.01 2.82 -11.44
N TYR A 197 -8.71 2.74 -10.15
CA TYR A 197 -8.38 3.87 -9.31
C TYR A 197 -6.87 3.98 -9.18
N PHE A 198 -6.27 4.93 -9.89
CA PHE A 198 -4.82 5.03 -10.01
C PHE A 198 -4.28 6.29 -9.35
N ASP A 199 -3.08 6.19 -8.78
CA ASP A 199 -2.27 7.39 -8.54
C ASP A 199 -1.90 8.00 -9.90
N CYS A 200 -1.84 9.32 -10.00
CA CYS A 200 -1.67 10.01 -11.29
C CYS A 200 -0.29 9.82 -11.94
N ASP A 201 0.66 9.18 -11.24
CA ASP A 201 1.96 8.74 -11.74
C ASP A 201 1.98 7.25 -12.11
N THR A 202 0.83 6.58 -12.12
CA THR A 202 0.73 5.15 -12.45
C THR A 202 0.99 4.93 -13.95
N CYS A 203 1.94 4.06 -14.25
CA CYS A 203 2.23 3.51 -15.56
C CYS A 203 1.81 2.03 -15.59
N VAL A 204 0.89 1.68 -16.46
CA VAL A 204 0.38 0.31 -16.63
C VAL A 204 1.29 -0.51 -17.54
N HIS A 205 1.37 -1.82 -17.26
CA HIS A 205 1.91 -2.78 -18.24
C HIS A 205 1.01 -2.83 -19.50
N PRO A 206 1.56 -3.04 -20.71
CA PRO A 206 0.75 -3.09 -21.94
C PRO A 206 -0.44 -4.05 -21.87
N GLU A 207 -0.24 -5.19 -21.21
CA GLU A 207 -1.26 -6.24 -21.03
C GLU A 207 -2.19 -6.03 -19.82
N TYR A 208 -2.05 -4.94 -19.05
CA TYR A 208 -2.79 -4.73 -17.80
C TYR A 208 -4.30 -4.86 -17.97
N PHE A 209 -4.88 -4.06 -18.88
CA PHE A 209 -6.33 -4.00 -19.07
C PHE A 209 -6.88 -5.27 -19.72
N SER A 210 -6.12 -5.90 -20.61
CA SER A 210 -6.48 -7.22 -21.16
C SER A 210 -6.50 -8.29 -20.07
N HIS A 211 -5.49 -8.32 -19.20
CA HIS A 211 -5.47 -9.25 -18.07
C HIS A 211 -6.62 -8.97 -17.10
N LEU A 212 -6.88 -7.70 -16.76
CA LEU A 212 -8.00 -7.30 -15.91
C LEU A 212 -9.34 -7.74 -16.49
N THR A 213 -9.61 -7.48 -17.78
CA THR A 213 -10.82 -7.93 -18.47
C THR A 213 -10.94 -9.45 -18.45
N TYR A 214 -9.85 -10.18 -18.70
CA TYR A 214 -9.85 -11.64 -18.63
C TYR A 214 -10.23 -12.13 -17.22
N ARG A 215 -9.61 -11.58 -16.17
CA ARG A 215 -9.93 -11.96 -14.78
C ARG A 215 -11.37 -11.62 -14.44
N TYR A 216 -11.84 -10.44 -14.82
CA TYR A 216 -13.22 -10.02 -14.58
C TYR A 216 -14.23 -10.97 -15.24
N LEU A 217 -14.07 -11.28 -16.52
CA LEU A 217 -15.00 -12.13 -17.25
C LEU A 217 -14.97 -13.60 -16.85
N THR A 218 -13.88 -14.05 -16.22
CA THR A 218 -13.71 -15.46 -15.79
C THR A 218 -13.93 -15.66 -14.29
N HIS A 219 -14.05 -14.59 -13.51
CA HIS A 219 -14.32 -14.67 -12.08
C HIS A 219 -15.81 -14.97 -11.84
N PRO A 220 -16.17 -15.84 -10.88
CA PRO A 220 -17.57 -16.22 -10.64
C PRO A 220 -18.44 -15.08 -10.10
N THR A 221 -17.85 -14.15 -9.35
CA THR A 221 -18.53 -13.00 -8.73
C THR A 221 -17.77 -11.69 -8.97
N PRO A 222 -17.62 -11.25 -10.23
CA PRO A 222 -16.69 -10.17 -10.59
C PRO A 222 -17.11 -8.80 -10.05
N THR A 223 -18.39 -8.63 -9.73
CA THR A 223 -18.91 -7.43 -9.06
C THR A 223 -18.72 -7.45 -7.54
N ARG A 224 -18.17 -8.52 -6.97
CA ARG A 224 -17.90 -8.65 -5.52
C ARG A 224 -16.42 -8.90 -5.21
N VAL A 225 -15.55 -8.36 -6.05
CA VAL A 225 -14.11 -8.49 -5.89
C VAL A 225 -13.41 -7.22 -6.37
N SER A 226 -12.35 -6.84 -5.67
CA SER A 226 -11.37 -5.87 -6.18
C SER A 226 -10.19 -6.61 -6.77
N PHE A 227 -9.55 -6.06 -7.79
CA PHE A 227 -8.39 -6.64 -8.44
C PHE A 227 -7.15 -5.81 -8.10
N GLN A 228 -6.18 -6.44 -7.43
CA GLN A 228 -4.97 -5.76 -6.96
C GLN A 228 -3.76 -6.16 -7.81
N PRO A 229 -3.17 -5.25 -8.60
CA PRO A 229 -1.96 -5.54 -9.37
C PRO A 229 -0.70 -5.66 -8.52
N ALA A 230 0.34 -6.21 -9.14
CA ALA A 230 1.70 -6.15 -8.61
C ALA A 230 2.22 -4.71 -8.71
N VAL A 231 2.39 -4.07 -7.57
CA VAL A 231 2.85 -2.68 -7.49
C VAL A 231 4.38 -2.60 -7.51
N ASN A 232 4.90 -1.79 -8.42
CA ASN A 232 6.31 -1.41 -8.49
C ASN A 232 6.46 0.12 -8.36
N TYR A 233 7.66 0.57 -7.98
CA TYR A 233 8.01 2.00 -7.91
C TYR A 233 9.15 2.32 -8.88
N ASN A 234 9.04 1.86 -10.13
CA ASN A 234 10.14 1.80 -11.08
C ASN A 234 10.35 3.09 -11.89
N ASN A 235 9.37 4.00 -11.95
CA ASN A 235 9.38 5.13 -12.89
C ASN A 235 10.62 6.03 -12.76
N ASN A 236 11.06 6.29 -11.53
CA ASN A 236 12.24 7.12 -11.22
C ASN A 236 13.23 6.39 -10.28
N ILE A 237 13.14 5.07 -10.14
CA ILE A 237 13.93 4.30 -9.15
C ILE A 237 15.44 4.47 -9.37
N TRP A 238 15.87 4.63 -10.62
CA TRP A 238 17.27 4.88 -10.93
C TRP A 238 17.75 6.23 -10.41
N ASN A 239 16.90 7.24 -10.26
CA ASN A 239 17.29 8.56 -9.75
C ASN A 239 17.17 8.66 -8.22
N ALA A 240 16.31 7.83 -7.61
CA ALA A 240 16.05 7.88 -6.18
C ALA A 240 17.29 7.57 -5.32
N PRO A 241 17.48 8.23 -4.16
CA PRO A 241 18.54 7.92 -3.18
C PRO A 241 18.45 6.50 -2.59
N ALA A 242 19.58 5.95 -2.14
CA ALA A 242 19.68 4.56 -1.68
C ALA A 242 18.66 4.16 -0.60
N ALA A 243 18.50 4.96 0.46
CA ALA A 243 17.55 4.68 1.53
C ALA A 243 16.07 4.74 1.06
N MET A 244 15.75 5.61 0.08
CA MET A 244 14.42 5.66 -0.53
C MET A 244 14.15 4.42 -1.38
N ARG A 245 15.16 3.95 -2.13
CA ARG A 245 15.07 2.70 -2.91
C ARG A 245 14.87 1.48 -2.02
N VAL A 246 15.62 1.35 -0.93
CA VAL A 246 15.47 0.24 0.03
C VAL A 246 14.05 0.23 0.62
N THR A 247 13.52 1.40 0.98
CA THR A 247 12.15 1.52 1.51
C THR A 247 11.09 1.19 0.45
N ALA A 248 11.27 1.66 -0.78
CA ALA A 248 10.39 1.34 -1.90
C ALA A 248 10.40 -0.17 -2.20
N PHE A 249 11.57 -0.81 -2.31
CA PHE A 249 11.68 -2.25 -2.50
C PHE A 249 11.09 -3.05 -1.33
N GLY A 250 11.26 -2.59 -0.08
CA GLY A 250 10.58 -3.19 1.07
C GLY A 250 9.06 -3.24 0.88
N THR A 251 8.47 -2.16 0.36
CA THR A 251 7.04 -2.09 0.04
C THR A 251 6.67 -3.02 -1.12
N ILE A 252 7.46 -3.04 -2.21
CA ILE A 252 7.26 -3.93 -3.36
C ILE A 252 7.25 -5.39 -2.91
N PHE A 253 8.21 -5.80 -2.07
CA PHE A 253 8.32 -7.20 -1.65
C PHE A 253 7.23 -7.60 -0.67
N TRP A 254 6.82 -6.69 0.23
CA TRP A 254 5.67 -6.91 1.10
C TRP A 254 4.40 -7.15 0.26
N LEU A 255 4.13 -6.28 -0.73
CA LEU A 255 2.98 -6.43 -1.62
C LEU A 255 3.06 -7.70 -2.48
N LEU A 256 4.24 -8.04 -3.01
CA LEU A 256 4.44 -9.30 -3.76
C LEU A 256 4.13 -10.52 -2.89
N MET A 257 4.59 -10.56 -1.64
CA MET A 257 4.24 -11.62 -0.71
C MET A 257 2.73 -11.67 -0.47
N ASP A 258 2.07 -10.52 -0.29
CA ASP A 258 0.64 -10.45 -0.01
C ASP A 258 -0.24 -10.89 -1.20
N LEU A 259 0.23 -10.75 -2.45
CA LEU A 259 -0.44 -11.35 -3.61
C LEU A 259 -0.55 -12.89 -3.53
N MET A 260 0.28 -13.57 -2.72
CA MET A 260 0.15 -15.01 -2.48
C MET A 260 -0.82 -15.34 -1.33
N ARG A 261 -1.40 -14.33 -0.69
CA ARG A 261 -2.29 -14.44 0.47
C ARG A 261 -3.56 -13.60 0.24
N PRO A 262 -4.38 -13.93 -0.77
CA PRO A 262 -5.58 -13.15 -1.13
C PRO A 262 -6.52 -12.91 0.05
N ASP A 263 -6.59 -13.89 0.95
CA ASP A 263 -7.30 -13.90 2.22
C ASP A 263 -6.92 -12.79 3.23
N ARG A 264 -5.77 -12.13 3.04
CA ARG A 264 -5.27 -11.04 3.88
C ARG A 264 -5.20 -9.71 3.12
N LEU A 265 -5.49 -9.74 1.82
CA LEU A 265 -5.19 -8.65 0.92
C LEU A 265 -6.27 -7.57 1.03
N TYR A 266 -5.82 -6.32 1.08
CA TYR A 266 -6.66 -5.12 0.95
C TYR A 266 -6.32 -4.47 -0.39
N THR A 267 -7.20 -3.61 -0.89
CA THR A 267 -6.85 -2.69 -1.97
C THR A 267 -5.74 -1.74 -1.48
N PHE A 268 -4.77 -1.45 -2.34
CA PHE A 268 -3.62 -0.61 -2.02
C PHE A 268 -3.23 0.26 -3.22
N SER A 269 -3.20 1.57 -3.03
CA SER A 269 -2.88 2.56 -4.08
C SER A 269 -3.67 2.23 -5.35
N SER A 270 -2.99 1.81 -6.41
CA SER A 270 -3.56 1.42 -7.70
C SER A 270 -4.25 0.05 -7.68
N HIS A 271 -5.57 0.04 -7.83
CA HIS A 271 -6.41 -1.17 -7.89
C HIS A 271 -7.60 -0.99 -8.84
N SER A 272 -8.32 -2.08 -9.10
CA SER A 272 -9.54 -2.05 -9.91
C SER A 272 -10.71 -2.74 -9.24
N MET A 273 -11.94 -2.41 -9.61
CA MET A 273 -13.17 -3.03 -9.12
C MET A 273 -14.31 -2.79 -10.10
N SER A 274 -15.44 -3.50 -9.98
CA SER A 274 -16.62 -3.16 -10.79
C SER A 274 -17.17 -1.78 -10.44
N PHE A 275 -17.70 -1.06 -11.44
CA PHE A 275 -18.45 0.17 -11.19
C PHE A 275 -19.72 -0.09 -10.36
N ARG A 276 -20.33 -1.27 -10.53
CA ARG A 276 -21.42 -1.77 -9.67
C ARG A 276 -21.06 -1.73 -8.18
N ALA A 277 -19.94 -2.34 -7.80
CA ALA A 277 -19.51 -2.35 -6.39
C ALA A 277 -19.23 -0.95 -5.86
N LEU A 278 -18.63 -0.10 -6.69
CA LEU A 278 -18.28 1.26 -6.31
C LEU A 278 -19.54 2.12 -6.07
N THR A 279 -20.55 1.98 -6.93
CA THR A 279 -21.84 2.67 -6.79
C THR A 279 -22.66 2.13 -5.61
N ASP A 280 -22.64 0.81 -5.35
CA ASP A 280 -23.34 0.16 -4.24
C ASP A 280 -22.91 0.66 -2.84
N VAL A 281 -21.70 1.21 -2.73
CA VAL A 281 -21.14 1.80 -1.51
C VAL A 281 -21.12 3.33 -1.49
N GLY A 282 -21.63 3.99 -2.53
CA GLY A 282 -21.62 5.45 -2.63
C GLY A 282 -20.23 6.06 -2.85
N PHE A 283 -19.40 5.39 -3.64
CA PHE A 283 -18.01 5.78 -3.97
C PHE A 283 -17.06 5.77 -2.76
N TRP A 284 -15.85 6.32 -2.94
CA TRP A 284 -14.82 6.36 -1.88
C TRP A 284 -15.28 7.19 -0.68
N GLN A 285 -14.94 6.75 0.52
CA GLN A 285 -15.17 7.53 1.74
C GLN A 285 -14.39 8.85 1.67
N LYS A 286 -15.08 9.98 1.92
CA LYS A 286 -14.50 11.33 1.78
C LYS A 286 -13.96 11.95 3.09
N ASP A 287 -14.25 11.35 4.23
CA ASP A 287 -13.81 11.79 5.56
C ASP A 287 -12.69 10.90 6.15
N ILE A 288 -11.86 10.31 5.30
CA ILE A 288 -10.76 9.40 5.69
C ILE A 288 -9.46 9.68 4.94
N VAL A 289 -8.32 9.32 5.56
CA VAL A 289 -6.99 9.47 4.96
C VAL A 289 -6.62 8.28 4.06
N THR A 290 -6.97 7.05 4.44
CA THR A 290 -6.66 5.82 3.67
C THR A 290 -7.85 5.33 2.84
N ASP A 291 -8.31 6.18 1.91
CA ASP A 291 -9.46 5.89 1.04
C ASP A 291 -9.25 4.66 0.13
N ASP A 292 -8.02 4.45 -0.32
CA ASP A 292 -7.60 3.39 -1.24
C ASP A 292 -7.70 1.98 -0.63
N SER A 293 -7.50 1.82 0.68
CA SER A 293 -7.71 0.57 1.40
C SER A 293 -9.07 0.52 2.12
N ARG A 294 -9.68 1.68 2.43
CA ARG A 294 -11.03 1.75 3.01
C ARG A 294 -12.10 1.23 2.07
N ILE A 295 -11.98 1.47 0.76
CA ILE A 295 -12.96 1.03 -0.24
C ILE A 295 -13.23 -0.48 -0.18
N PHE A 296 -12.19 -1.30 0.07
CA PHE A 296 -12.35 -2.73 0.32
C PHE A 296 -13.27 -2.99 1.51
N LEU A 297 -13.07 -2.29 2.64
CA LEU A 297 -13.90 -2.46 3.83
C LEU A 297 -15.33 -1.96 3.62
N GLN A 298 -15.54 -0.88 2.87
CA GLN A 298 -16.90 -0.43 2.52
C GLN A 298 -17.66 -1.55 1.80
N CYS A 299 -17.04 -2.15 0.79
CA CYS A 299 -17.63 -3.25 0.02
C CYS A 299 -17.80 -4.50 0.89
N PHE A 300 -16.79 -4.85 1.67
CA PHE A 300 -16.82 -5.99 2.59
C PHE A 300 -18.00 -5.90 3.57
N PHE A 301 -18.26 -4.74 4.17
CA PHE A 301 -19.42 -4.58 5.04
C PHE A 301 -20.73 -4.50 4.26
N ARG A 302 -20.75 -3.83 3.10
CA ARG A 302 -21.94 -3.74 2.22
C ARG A 302 -22.47 -5.09 1.79
N TYR A 303 -21.57 -6.06 1.55
CA TYR A 303 -21.88 -7.42 1.13
C TYR A 303 -21.75 -8.45 2.26
N ASN A 304 -21.82 -8.03 3.53
CA ASN A 304 -21.80 -8.94 4.70
C ASN A 304 -20.65 -9.95 4.70
N GLY A 305 -19.46 -9.52 4.27
CA GLY A 305 -18.25 -10.31 4.21
C GLY A 305 -18.04 -11.08 2.91
N GLU A 306 -19.00 -11.05 1.98
CA GLU A 306 -18.91 -11.64 0.64
C GLU A 306 -18.25 -10.67 -0.35
N TYR A 307 -17.06 -10.17 0.02
CA TYR A 307 -16.22 -9.35 -0.85
C TYR A 307 -14.76 -9.73 -0.64
N ALA A 308 -14.01 -9.86 -1.73
CA ALA A 308 -12.62 -10.31 -1.69
C ALA A 308 -11.71 -9.40 -2.52
N VAL A 309 -10.40 -9.67 -2.44
CA VAL A 309 -9.42 -9.10 -3.37
C VAL A 309 -8.78 -10.23 -4.17
N GLU A 310 -8.89 -10.13 -5.49
CA GLU A 310 -8.26 -11.00 -6.45
C GLU A 310 -6.85 -10.47 -6.79
N PRO A 311 -5.78 -11.22 -6.52
CA PRO A 311 -4.43 -10.79 -6.85
C PRO A 311 -4.21 -10.89 -8.37
N MET A 312 -3.74 -9.80 -8.96
CA MET A 312 -3.28 -9.73 -10.34
C MET A 312 -1.76 -9.67 -10.37
N TYR A 313 -1.12 -10.74 -10.83
CA TYR A 313 0.34 -10.81 -10.95
C TYR A 313 0.87 -10.03 -12.18
N ILE A 314 0.24 -8.92 -12.56
CA ILE A 314 0.68 -8.05 -13.66
C ILE A 314 1.11 -6.69 -13.09
N PRO A 315 2.21 -6.08 -13.58
CA PRO A 315 2.72 -4.86 -12.97
C PRO A 315 1.89 -3.62 -13.27
N VAL A 316 1.87 -2.74 -12.28
CA VAL A 316 1.79 -1.29 -12.47
C VAL A 316 3.02 -0.65 -11.83
N SER A 317 3.47 0.49 -12.34
CA SER A 317 4.66 1.19 -11.84
C SER A 317 4.34 2.64 -11.48
N MET A 318 4.82 3.10 -10.33
CA MET A 318 4.66 4.48 -9.84
C MET A 318 6.01 5.11 -9.51
N ASP A 319 6.01 6.36 -9.05
CA ASP A 319 7.22 7.06 -8.65
C ASP A 319 7.61 6.69 -7.21
N THR A 320 8.88 6.35 -7.03
CA THR A 320 9.55 6.35 -5.74
C THR A 320 9.58 7.78 -5.20
N VAL A 321 9.31 7.94 -3.90
CA VAL A 321 9.40 9.25 -3.24
C VAL A 321 10.82 9.76 -3.29
N MET A 322 11.01 10.91 -3.93
CA MET A 322 12.26 11.65 -3.91
C MET A 322 11.98 13.15 -4.13
N ASP A 323 12.98 13.95 -3.79
CA ASP A 323 12.97 15.41 -3.95
C ASP A 323 14.37 15.84 -4.43
N LYS A 324 14.50 17.06 -4.97
CA LYS A 324 15.81 17.61 -5.36
C LYS A 324 16.74 17.73 -4.16
N ASN A 325 16.18 18.00 -2.98
CA ASN A 325 16.91 18.04 -1.73
C ASN A 325 16.73 16.72 -0.94
N TYR A 326 17.85 16.04 -0.63
CA TYR A 326 17.82 14.76 0.09
C TYR A 326 17.08 14.82 1.44
N TRP A 327 17.28 15.88 2.22
CA TRP A 327 16.64 16.06 3.52
C TRP A 327 15.14 16.25 3.38
N GLN A 328 14.71 17.03 2.39
CA GLN A 328 13.30 17.18 2.08
C GLN A 328 12.69 15.86 1.60
N GLY A 329 13.40 15.09 0.77
CA GLY A 329 12.97 13.77 0.35
C GLY A 329 12.81 12.80 1.54
N PHE A 330 13.72 12.82 2.53
CA PHE A 330 13.56 12.00 3.74
C PHE A 330 12.34 12.40 4.58
N LYS A 331 12.08 13.71 4.71
CA LYS A 331 10.85 14.20 5.36
C LYS A 331 9.60 13.74 4.61
N ASN A 332 9.61 13.79 3.28
CA ASN A 332 8.49 13.35 2.45
C ASN A 332 8.27 11.84 2.58
N LEU A 333 9.35 11.04 2.57
CA LEU A 333 9.28 9.60 2.77
C LEU A 333 8.70 9.26 4.16
N TYR A 334 9.19 9.91 5.21
CA TYR A 334 8.68 9.74 6.56
C TYR A 334 7.18 10.04 6.64
N LYS A 335 6.73 11.16 6.05
CA LYS A 335 5.31 11.53 6.02
C LYS A 335 4.47 10.53 5.24
N GLN A 336 4.97 9.99 4.13
CA GLN A 336 4.27 8.95 3.37
C GLN A 336 4.12 7.66 4.19
N GLN A 337 5.19 7.19 4.81
CA GLN A 337 5.16 5.98 5.63
C GLN A 337 4.23 6.13 6.85
N ARG A 338 4.22 7.32 7.47
CA ARG A 338 3.29 7.63 8.56
C ARG A 338 1.83 7.65 8.07
N ARG A 339 1.57 8.17 6.87
CA ARG A 339 0.23 8.16 6.25
C ARG A 339 -0.23 6.73 5.94
N TRP A 340 0.66 5.86 5.48
CA TRP A 340 0.32 4.45 5.28
C TRP A 340 0.06 3.72 6.60
N ALA A 341 0.88 3.97 7.62
CA ALA A 341 0.65 3.42 8.95
C ALA A 341 -0.60 3.98 9.65
N TRP A 342 -1.11 5.12 9.20
CA TRP A 342 -2.42 5.64 9.62
C TRP A 342 -3.57 4.71 9.24
N GLY A 343 -3.38 3.75 8.32
CA GLY A 343 -4.33 2.67 8.04
C GLY A 343 -4.75 1.86 9.26
N VAL A 344 -4.09 2.03 10.41
CA VAL A 344 -4.61 1.60 11.72
C VAL A 344 -6.02 2.15 12.03
N GLU A 345 -6.44 3.27 11.41
CA GLU A 345 -7.81 3.80 11.48
C GLU A 345 -8.89 2.82 10.96
N HIS A 346 -8.47 1.76 10.26
CA HIS A 346 -9.35 0.65 9.92
C HIS A 346 -9.75 -0.20 11.13
N PHE A 347 -8.93 -0.28 12.17
CA PHE A 347 -9.21 -1.08 13.36
C PHE A 347 -10.49 -0.63 14.09
N PRO A 348 -10.63 0.64 14.55
CA PRO A 348 -11.85 1.09 15.21
C PRO A 348 -13.07 1.00 14.31
N TYR A 349 -12.92 1.30 13.01
CA TYR A 349 -13.99 1.15 12.04
C TYR A 349 -14.48 -0.30 11.93
N MET A 350 -13.58 -1.28 11.80
CA MET A 350 -13.94 -2.69 11.72
C MET A 350 -14.62 -3.15 13.01
N MET A 351 -14.08 -2.79 14.17
CA MET A 351 -14.65 -3.18 15.46
C MET A 351 -16.08 -2.65 15.65
N GLU A 352 -16.33 -1.41 15.24
CA GLU A 352 -17.68 -0.82 15.29
C GLU A 352 -18.65 -1.52 14.32
N HIS A 353 -18.24 -1.82 13.09
CA HIS A 353 -19.11 -2.47 12.10
C HIS A 353 -19.29 -3.97 12.35
N PHE A 354 -18.34 -4.62 13.02
CA PHE A 354 -18.48 -6.01 13.47
C PHE A 354 -19.46 -6.16 14.63
N LYS A 355 -19.64 -5.10 15.42
CA LYS A 355 -20.60 -5.08 16.52
C LYS A 355 -22.02 -5.22 15.98
N GLY A 356 -22.73 -6.25 16.43
CA GLY A 356 -24.12 -6.50 16.03
C GLY A 356 -24.33 -7.09 14.63
N ASN A 357 -23.32 -7.09 13.74
CA ASN A 357 -23.44 -7.68 12.41
C ASN A 357 -23.44 -9.22 12.49
N LYS A 358 -24.60 -9.86 12.32
CA LYS A 358 -24.73 -11.33 12.31
C LYS A 358 -24.48 -11.96 10.94
N GLY A 359 -24.42 -11.17 9.87
CA GLY A 359 -24.18 -11.64 8.50
C GLY A 359 -22.75 -12.09 8.26
N ILE A 360 -21.79 -11.56 9.01
CA ILE A 360 -20.37 -11.93 8.90
C ILE A 360 -20.03 -13.04 9.93
N PRO A 361 -19.49 -14.20 9.49
CA PRO A 361 -19.07 -15.27 10.40
C PRO A 361 -18.01 -14.83 11.40
N TRP A 362 -18.07 -15.35 12.63
CA TRP A 362 -17.16 -14.94 13.70
C TRP A 362 -15.68 -15.19 13.37
N LEU A 363 -15.37 -16.31 12.69
CA LEU A 363 -14.01 -16.63 12.25
C LEU A 363 -13.47 -15.60 11.27
N THR A 364 -14.32 -15.10 10.38
CA THR A 364 -13.98 -14.03 9.44
C THR A 364 -13.64 -12.74 10.20
N LYS A 365 -14.47 -12.36 11.18
CA LYS A 365 -14.20 -11.19 12.03
C LYS A 365 -12.86 -11.31 12.75
N LEU A 366 -12.60 -12.47 13.37
CA LEU A 366 -11.35 -12.73 14.08
C LEU A 366 -10.15 -12.66 13.12
N LYS A 367 -10.26 -13.29 11.94
CA LYS A 367 -9.22 -13.28 10.91
C LYS A 367 -8.83 -11.86 10.49
N TYR A 368 -9.79 -11.02 10.08
CA TYR A 368 -9.49 -9.65 9.65
C TYR A 368 -8.98 -8.77 10.79
N THR A 369 -9.56 -8.91 11.99
CA THR A 369 -9.11 -8.17 13.18
C THR A 369 -7.67 -8.55 13.53
N TRP A 370 -7.35 -9.84 13.55
CA TRP A 370 -6.00 -10.34 13.83
C TRP A 370 -5.01 -9.89 12.76
N ASN A 371 -5.34 -10.05 11.47
CA ASN A 371 -4.46 -9.70 10.37
C ASN A 371 -4.04 -8.22 10.41
N LEU A 372 -4.99 -7.31 10.64
CA LEU A 372 -4.68 -5.88 10.76
C LEU A 372 -3.87 -5.59 12.03
N THR A 373 -4.31 -6.12 13.18
CA THR A 373 -3.67 -5.85 14.47
C THR A 373 -2.24 -6.35 14.50
N GLU A 374 -2.01 -7.61 14.11
CA GLU A 374 -0.67 -8.22 14.09
C GLU A 374 0.25 -7.51 13.09
N GLY A 375 -0.26 -7.13 11.91
CA GLY A 375 0.50 -6.40 10.91
C GLY A 375 0.96 -5.02 11.40
N MET A 376 0.01 -4.21 11.91
CA MET A 376 0.30 -2.87 12.43
C MET A 376 1.19 -2.90 13.68
N TYR A 377 0.94 -3.86 14.57
CA TYR A 377 1.75 -4.05 15.78
C TYR A 377 3.19 -4.45 15.44
N SER A 378 3.37 -5.45 14.56
CA SER A 378 4.70 -5.92 14.16
C SER A 378 5.48 -4.83 13.42
N TRP A 379 4.82 -4.05 12.57
CA TRP A 379 5.47 -2.95 11.84
C TRP A 379 6.03 -1.88 12.80
N ALA A 380 5.28 -1.54 13.85
CA ALA A 380 5.71 -0.57 14.84
C ALA A 380 6.78 -1.10 15.81
N THR A 381 6.69 -2.37 16.23
CA THR A 381 7.50 -2.90 17.35
C THR A 381 8.70 -3.73 16.92
N ALA A 382 8.58 -4.58 15.90
CA ALA A 382 9.55 -5.64 15.66
C ALA A 382 10.95 -5.12 15.31
N PRO A 383 11.16 -4.15 14.40
CA PRO A 383 12.49 -3.59 14.15
C PRO A 383 13.14 -2.97 15.39
N VAL A 384 12.37 -2.31 16.26
CA VAL A 384 12.89 -1.72 17.52
C VAL A 384 13.30 -2.82 18.50
N LEU A 385 12.46 -3.86 18.64
CA LEU A 385 12.75 -5.00 19.52
C LEU A 385 14.02 -5.74 19.08
N ILE A 386 14.15 -6.04 17.79
CA ILE A 386 15.27 -6.80 17.21
C ILE A 386 16.56 -6.00 17.28
N PHE A 387 16.55 -4.75 16.78
CA PHE A 387 17.80 -4.02 16.54
C PHE A 387 18.25 -3.14 17.70
N VAL A 388 17.34 -2.74 18.60
CA VAL A 388 17.65 -1.81 19.70
C VAL A 388 17.52 -2.52 21.05
N LEU A 389 16.33 -3.01 21.37
CA LEU A 389 16.03 -3.51 22.72
C LEU A 389 16.68 -4.87 23.02
N GLY A 390 17.06 -5.64 21.99
CA GLY A 390 17.80 -6.89 22.13
C GLY A 390 19.13 -6.77 22.90
N ARG A 391 19.77 -5.59 22.87
CA ARG A 391 21.11 -5.37 23.45
C ARG A 391 21.10 -4.98 24.93
N LEU A 392 20.03 -4.30 25.37
CA LEU A 392 19.94 -3.76 26.73
C LEU A 392 19.97 -4.84 27.83
N PRO A 393 19.15 -5.91 27.80
CA PRO A 393 19.15 -6.91 28.87
C PRO A 393 20.45 -7.72 28.90
N LEU A 394 21.09 -7.94 27.75
CA LEU A 394 22.43 -8.57 27.69
C LEU A 394 23.49 -7.71 28.35
N TYR A 395 23.47 -6.41 28.11
CA TYR A 395 24.39 -5.48 28.75
C TYR A 395 24.23 -5.49 30.27
N ILE A 396 22.98 -5.41 30.75
CA ILE A 396 22.66 -5.41 32.19
C ILE A 396 23.05 -6.76 32.84
N ALA A 397 22.62 -7.88 32.27
CA ALA A 397 22.94 -9.20 32.81
C ALA A 397 24.44 -9.52 32.78
N GLY A 398 25.14 -9.08 31.72
CA GLY A 398 26.57 -9.30 31.54
C GLY A 398 27.46 -8.52 32.51
N HIS A 399 26.98 -7.38 33.05
CA HIS A 399 27.70 -6.60 34.07
C HIS A 399 27.16 -6.82 35.50
N GLY A 400 26.12 -7.64 35.65
CA GLY A 400 25.49 -7.93 36.93
C GLY A 400 25.90 -9.27 37.54
N GLU A 401 25.23 -9.64 38.63
CA GLU A 401 25.42 -10.91 39.35
C GLU A 401 25.20 -12.16 38.48
N GLN A 402 24.50 -12.00 37.34
CA GLN A 402 24.11 -13.07 36.43
C GLN A 402 25.11 -13.28 35.27
N SER A 403 26.24 -12.58 35.28
CA SER A 403 27.26 -12.61 34.21
C SER A 403 27.86 -14.00 33.95
N THR A 404 27.90 -14.86 34.97
CA THR A 404 28.38 -16.24 34.90
C THR A 404 27.30 -17.25 34.48
N SER A 405 26.07 -16.79 34.28
CA SER A 405 24.97 -17.66 33.86
C SER A 405 25.19 -18.17 32.43
N VAL A 406 24.92 -19.46 32.23
CA VAL A 406 25.07 -20.15 30.93
C VAL A 406 24.30 -19.44 29.82
N ILE A 407 23.10 -18.93 30.12
CA ILE A 407 22.28 -18.21 29.12
C ILE A 407 22.91 -16.88 28.72
N VAL A 408 23.50 -16.14 29.66
CA VAL A 408 24.09 -14.82 29.42
C VAL A 408 25.36 -14.96 28.57
N GLN A 409 26.15 -16.00 28.81
CA GLN A 409 27.37 -16.27 28.04
C GLN A 409 27.08 -16.79 26.62
N ASN A 410 26.04 -17.62 26.45
CA ASN A 410 25.72 -18.21 25.15
C ASN A 410 24.77 -17.37 24.29
N ALA A 411 23.95 -16.49 24.90
CA ALA A 411 22.98 -15.68 24.16
C ALA A 411 23.59 -14.84 23.03
N PRO A 412 24.74 -14.15 23.20
CA PRO A 412 25.37 -13.41 22.10
C PRO A 412 25.67 -14.29 20.89
N PHE A 413 26.19 -15.51 21.11
CA PHE A 413 26.49 -16.46 20.03
C PHE A 413 25.22 -16.93 19.33
N VAL A 414 24.17 -17.28 20.08
CA VAL A 414 22.88 -17.71 19.51
C VAL A 414 22.26 -16.59 18.68
N LEU A 415 22.23 -15.36 19.20
CA LEU A 415 21.67 -14.21 18.50
C LEU A 415 22.49 -13.87 17.25
N GLU A 416 23.82 -13.98 17.28
CA GLU A 416 24.66 -13.82 16.10
C GLU A 416 24.30 -14.83 15.01
N LYS A 417 24.14 -16.11 15.37
CA LYS A 417 23.73 -17.16 14.40
C LYS A 417 22.35 -16.90 13.82
N LEU A 418 21.39 -16.49 14.64
CA LEU A 418 20.04 -16.11 14.18
C LEU A 418 20.13 -14.91 13.22
N MET A 419 20.96 -13.92 13.52
CA MET A 419 21.13 -12.76 12.66
C MET A 419 21.83 -13.08 11.34
N LEU A 420 22.87 -13.90 11.35
CA LEU A 420 23.52 -14.40 10.14
C LEU A 420 22.53 -15.19 9.26
N ALA A 421 21.68 -16.02 9.86
CA ALA A 421 20.63 -16.71 9.12
C ALA A 421 19.61 -15.74 8.53
N ALA A 422 19.21 -14.71 9.28
CA ALA A 422 18.28 -13.67 8.80
C ALA A 422 18.88 -12.81 7.67
N MET A 423 20.22 -12.67 7.58
CA MET A 423 20.90 -11.97 6.48
C MET A 423 20.64 -12.62 5.11
N ILE A 424 20.23 -13.89 5.05
CA ILE A 424 19.76 -14.53 3.81
C ILE A 424 18.60 -13.73 3.21
N GLY A 425 17.72 -13.17 4.04
CA GLY A 425 16.62 -12.31 3.58
C GLY A 425 17.11 -11.00 2.95
N ILE A 426 18.19 -10.42 3.46
CA ILE A 426 18.83 -9.21 2.90
C ILE A 426 19.46 -9.54 1.55
N PHE A 427 20.20 -10.65 1.46
CA PHE A 427 20.81 -11.10 0.22
C PHE A 427 19.76 -11.44 -0.85
N PHE A 428 18.71 -12.17 -0.46
CA PHE A 428 17.55 -12.43 -1.30
C PHE A 428 16.94 -11.13 -1.84
N SER A 429 16.70 -10.17 -0.95
CA SER A 429 16.16 -8.85 -1.30
C SER A 429 17.06 -8.12 -2.31
N ALA A 430 18.38 -8.20 -2.14
CA ALA A 430 19.34 -7.65 -3.09
C ALA A 430 19.22 -8.29 -4.47
N VAL A 431 19.19 -9.62 -4.56
CA VAL A 431 19.06 -10.34 -5.84
C VAL A 431 17.72 -10.04 -6.53
N VAL A 432 16.60 -10.16 -5.82
CA VAL A 432 15.26 -9.96 -6.41
C VAL A 432 15.05 -8.50 -6.82
N SER A 433 15.58 -7.53 -6.06
CA SER A 433 15.50 -6.12 -6.45
C SER A 433 16.13 -5.88 -7.82
N MET A 434 17.28 -6.53 -8.09
CA MET A 434 17.98 -6.41 -9.36
C MET A 434 17.21 -7.03 -10.53
N LEU A 435 16.39 -8.05 -10.26
CA LEU A 435 15.54 -8.69 -11.27
C LEU A 435 14.29 -7.88 -11.61
N ILE A 436 13.79 -7.05 -10.68
CA ILE A 436 12.61 -6.20 -10.84
C ILE A 436 12.96 -4.82 -11.40
N LEU A 437 14.23 -4.40 -11.31
CA LEU A 437 14.69 -3.12 -11.83
C LEU A 437 14.34 -2.96 -13.32
N PRO A 438 13.83 -1.78 -13.74
CA PRO A 438 13.69 -1.49 -15.15
C PRO A 438 15.10 -1.37 -15.79
N PRO A 439 15.20 -1.43 -17.13
CA PRO A 439 16.46 -1.21 -17.82
C PRO A 439 17.15 0.07 -17.34
N ARG A 440 18.47 0.02 -17.14
CA ARG A 440 19.26 1.18 -16.72
C ARG A 440 19.21 2.25 -17.82
N PRO A 441 18.81 3.48 -17.50
CA PRO A 441 18.88 4.61 -18.44
C PRO A 441 20.31 4.92 -18.86
N ASP A 442 20.51 5.40 -20.09
CA ASP A 442 21.85 5.68 -20.63
C ASP A 442 22.61 6.75 -19.84
N ASN A 443 21.89 7.69 -19.22
CA ASN A 443 22.47 8.75 -18.38
C ASN A 443 22.95 8.28 -17.00
N GLN A 444 22.74 7.01 -16.62
CA GLN A 444 23.16 6.48 -15.32
C GLN A 444 24.44 5.64 -15.44
N PRO A 445 25.48 5.82 -14.62
CA PRO A 445 26.72 5.06 -14.77
C PRO A 445 26.56 3.57 -14.40
N ARG A 446 27.36 2.69 -15.02
CA ARG A 446 27.28 1.23 -14.79
C ARG A 446 27.62 0.80 -13.35
N TRP A 447 28.51 1.53 -12.65
CA TRP A 447 28.84 1.23 -11.25
C TRP A 447 27.61 1.34 -10.32
N LYS A 448 26.54 1.99 -10.77
CA LYS A 448 25.31 2.12 -10.01
C LYS A 448 24.64 0.77 -9.73
N TYR A 449 24.87 -0.26 -10.54
CA TYR A 449 24.44 -1.62 -10.22
C TYR A 449 25.07 -2.14 -8.92
N ALA A 450 26.35 -1.85 -8.67
CA ALA A 450 26.99 -2.21 -7.41
C ALA A 450 26.34 -1.48 -6.22
N VAL A 451 25.98 -0.20 -6.40
CA VAL A 451 25.26 0.55 -5.37
C VAL A 451 23.83 0.03 -5.14
N MET A 452 23.12 -0.39 -6.19
CA MET A 452 21.80 -1.04 -6.07
C MET A 452 21.88 -2.34 -5.26
N PHE A 453 23.00 -3.05 -5.32
CA PHE A 453 23.23 -4.25 -4.54
C PHE A 453 23.66 -3.94 -3.10
N LEU A 454 24.66 -3.07 -2.92
CA LEU A 454 25.24 -2.76 -1.61
C LEU A 454 24.32 -1.93 -0.69
N GLN A 455 23.37 -1.17 -1.25
CA GLN A 455 22.43 -0.36 -0.46
C GLN A 455 21.63 -1.17 0.57
N TRP A 456 21.47 -2.47 0.37
CA TRP A 456 20.71 -3.35 1.27
C TRP A 456 21.31 -3.43 2.68
N ALA A 457 22.57 -3.02 2.86
CA ALA A 457 23.16 -2.78 4.18
C ALA A 457 22.40 -1.71 5.00
N LEU A 458 21.63 -0.82 4.35
CA LEU A 458 20.80 0.19 5.00
C LEU A 458 19.47 -0.36 5.55
N LEU A 459 19.13 -1.64 5.30
CA LEU A 459 17.83 -2.19 5.66
C LEU A 459 17.51 -2.05 7.17
N PRO A 460 18.39 -2.42 8.12
CA PRO A 460 18.08 -2.28 9.55
C PRO A 460 17.76 -0.83 9.96
N ILE A 461 18.50 0.13 9.41
CA ILE A 461 18.34 1.56 9.71
C ILE A 461 17.02 2.08 9.11
N THR A 462 16.74 1.74 7.85
CA THR A 462 15.53 2.19 7.15
C THR A 462 14.25 1.57 7.74
N LEU A 463 14.29 0.31 8.19
CA LEU A 463 13.16 -0.33 8.89
C LEU A 463 12.77 0.39 10.17
N ILE A 464 13.73 0.97 10.90
CA ILE A 464 13.45 1.76 12.10
C ILE A 464 12.97 3.16 11.71
N LEU A 465 13.80 3.91 10.96
CA LEU A 465 13.57 5.34 10.69
C LEU A 465 12.34 5.60 9.82
N PHE A 466 12.11 4.75 8.83
CA PHE A 466 11.02 4.88 7.86
C PHE A 466 9.96 3.78 7.99
N GLY A 467 10.09 2.87 8.95
CA GLY A 467 9.07 1.86 9.27
C GLY A 467 8.51 2.04 10.68
N SER A 468 9.23 1.58 11.69
CA SER A 468 8.72 1.52 13.07
C SER A 468 8.44 2.88 13.71
N ILE A 469 9.28 3.89 13.50
CA ILE A 469 9.04 5.24 14.05
C ILE A 469 7.74 5.85 13.49
N PRO A 470 7.57 5.98 12.15
CA PRO A 470 6.33 6.54 11.62
C PRO A 470 5.09 5.69 11.96
N ALA A 471 5.23 4.36 12.05
CA ALA A 471 4.13 3.49 12.46
C ALA A 471 3.74 3.67 13.93
N THR A 472 4.72 3.82 14.82
CA THR A 472 4.50 4.14 16.24
C THR A 472 3.84 5.52 16.37
N GLU A 473 4.30 6.52 15.61
CA GLU A 473 3.69 7.86 15.63
C GLU A 473 2.22 7.82 15.21
N ALA A 474 1.90 7.13 14.11
CA ALA A 474 0.52 7.03 13.61
C ALA A 474 -0.42 6.39 14.66
N GLN A 475 -0.01 5.28 15.27
CA GLN A 475 -0.82 4.58 16.27
C GLN A 475 -0.93 5.37 17.58
N THR A 476 0.13 6.11 17.96
CA THR A 476 0.09 7.05 19.09
C THR A 476 -0.90 8.18 18.84
N ARG A 477 -0.89 8.76 17.63
CA ARG A 477 -1.84 9.83 17.26
C ARG A 477 -3.29 9.37 17.31
N LEU A 478 -3.58 8.15 16.85
CA LEU A 478 -4.94 7.59 16.90
C LEU A 478 -5.44 7.46 18.36
N MET A 479 -4.56 7.00 19.25
CA MET A 479 -4.84 6.85 20.68
C MET A 479 -5.19 8.17 21.36
N LEU A 480 -4.63 9.28 20.88
CA LEU A 480 -4.87 10.63 21.40
C LEU A 480 -6.21 11.22 20.93
N PRO A 481 -6.67 12.34 21.54
CA PRO A 481 -7.87 13.05 21.08
C PRO A 481 -7.79 13.47 19.60
N GLU A 482 -8.96 13.64 18.97
CA GLU A 482 -9.09 13.86 17.51
C GLU A 482 -8.25 15.02 16.96
N LYS A 483 -7.98 16.06 17.77
CA LYS A 483 -7.09 17.16 17.36
C LYS A 483 -5.67 16.72 16.95
N TYR A 484 -5.25 15.50 17.32
CA TYR A 484 -3.96 14.93 16.97
C TYR A 484 -4.01 13.93 15.80
N HIS A 485 -5.22 13.60 15.34
CA HIS A 485 -5.43 12.69 14.21
C HIS A 485 -4.84 13.28 12.94
N LEU A 486 -4.44 12.40 12.02
CA LEU A 486 -3.83 12.84 10.78
C LEU A 486 -4.89 13.33 9.79
N GLY A 487 -4.59 14.45 9.13
CA GLY A 487 -5.22 14.79 7.85
C GLY A 487 -4.46 14.15 6.68
N PHE A 488 -4.96 14.32 5.46
CA PHE A 488 -4.27 13.81 4.27
C PHE A 488 -3.06 14.68 3.92
N PHE A 489 -1.93 14.03 3.63
CA PHE A 489 -0.73 14.67 3.09
C PHE A 489 -0.51 14.18 1.67
N VAL A 490 -0.48 15.10 0.69
CA VAL A 490 -0.10 14.80 -0.70
C VAL A 490 1.42 14.67 -0.77
N THR A 491 1.91 13.50 -1.19
CA THR A 491 3.36 13.28 -1.31
C THR A 491 3.86 13.96 -2.59
N PRO A 492 4.76 14.95 -2.51
CA PRO A 492 5.31 15.58 -3.70
C PRO A 492 6.04 14.57 -4.58
N LYS A 493 5.80 14.64 -5.90
CA LYS A 493 6.44 13.79 -6.90
C LYS A 493 7.34 14.66 -7.76
N VAL A 494 8.65 14.47 -7.63
CA VAL A 494 9.68 15.13 -8.44
C VAL A 494 10.49 14.04 -9.14
N ARG A 495 10.77 14.25 -10.43
CA ARG A 495 11.54 13.32 -11.27
C ARG A 495 12.89 13.91 -11.67
#